data_AF-A0A956UZI7-F1
#
_entry.id   AF-A0A956UZI7-F1
#
_cell.length_a   1.000
_cell.length_b   1.000
_cell.length_c   1.000
_cell.angle_alpha   90.00
_cell.angle_beta   90.00
_cell.angle_gamma   90.00
#
_symmetry.space_group_name_H-M   'P 1'
#
loop_
_entity.id
_entity.type
_entity.pdbx_description
1 polymer ?
#
loop_
_entity_poly.entity_id
_entity_poly.type
_entity_poly.pdbx_seq_one_letter_code
_entity_poly.pdbx_strand_id
1 'polypeptide(L)'
;MDIIASAIPHLRDPKAELLQPFLGPDVTLVPVPRSAPLPEGALWPAKVICDVLHEHGYGQDVQTYLKRTRAVPRSSSSPAADRPLIPVHMESIEAESPLFIPDKITVVDDVLTMGRTSFACAELLRAVCPHSEIRIFAMIRTQGLQDDIARIVDPATGTIVGYPSGKTLRDP
;
A
#
# COMPACT_ATOMS: atom_id res chain seq x y z
N MET A 1 19.45 -9.37 -9.47
CA MET A 1 18.77 -9.66 -8.21
C MET A 1 17.47 -8.91 -8.21
N ASP A 2 16.35 -9.59 -7.99
CA ASP A 2 15.07 -8.94 -7.75
C ASP A 2 15.16 -8.23 -6.39
N ILE A 3 15.05 -6.89 -6.41
CA ILE A 3 15.15 -6.06 -5.21
C ILE A 3 14.09 -6.48 -4.18
N ILE A 4 12.91 -6.92 -4.63
CA ILE A 4 11.82 -7.34 -3.76
C ILE A 4 12.17 -8.66 -3.06
N ALA A 5 12.66 -9.65 -3.81
CA ALA A 5 13.11 -10.92 -3.23
C ALA A 5 14.28 -10.72 -2.25
N SER A 6 15.14 -9.74 -2.50
CA SER A 6 16.24 -9.40 -1.58
C SER A 6 15.78 -8.83 -0.25
N ALA A 7 14.54 -8.32 -0.16
CA ALA A 7 13.95 -7.82 1.08
C ALA A 7 13.40 -8.93 2.00
N ILE A 8 13.08 -10.12 1.45
CA ILE A 8 12.45 -11.22 2.21
C ILE A 8 13.29 -11.68 3.41
N PRO A 9 14.63 -11.89 3.30
CA PRO A 9 15.43 -12.28 4.46
C PRO A 9 15.34 -11.27 5.62
N HIS A 10 15.11 -9.99 5.31
CA HIS A 10 14.99 -8.94 6.33
C HIS A 10 13.64 -8.96 7.07
N LEU A 11 12.60 -9.58 6.51
CA LEU A 11 11.33 -9.82 7.21
C LEU A 11 11.44 -10.91 8.29
N ARG A 12 12.56 -11.64 8.33
CA ARG A 12 12.89 -12.61 9.39
C ARG A 12 13.77 -12.02 10.50
N ASP A 13 14.21 -10.77 10.34
CA ASP A 13 14.94 -10.06 11.40
C ASP A 13 13.99 -9.80 12.59
N PRO A 14 14.43 -9.98 13.85
CA PRO A 14 13.61 -9.66 15.02
C PRO A 14 13.04 -8.23 15.01
N LYS A 15 13.73 -7.27 14.38
CA LYS A 15 13.21 -5.90 14.21
C LYS A 15 11.94 -5.86 13.34
N ALA A 16 11.74 -6.83 12.46
CA ALA A 16 10.56 -6.94 11.62
C ALA A 16 9.36 -7.60 12.31
N GLU A 17 9.48 -8.03 13.57
CA GLU A 17 8.35 -8.60 14.34
C GLU A 17 7.15 -7.64 14.39
N LEU A 18 7.39 -6.33 14.40
CA LEU A 18 6.35 -5.31 14.36
C LEU A 18 5.49 -5.34 13.07
N LEU A 19 5.96 -6.01 12.02
CA LEU A 19 5.23 -6.19 10.76
C LEU A 19 4.31 -7.41 10.77
N GLN A 20 4.39 -8.31 11.77
CA GLN A 20 3.55 -9.51 11.80
C GLN A 20 2.05 -9.23 11.69
N PRO A 21 1.46 -8.21 12.36
CA PRO A 21 0.05 -7.90 12.19
C PRO A 21 -0.35 -7.49 10.76
N PHE A 22 0.61 -7.06 9.95
CA PHE A 22 0.40 -6.60 8.57
C PHE A 22 0.59 -7.72 7.55
N LEU A 23 1.42 -8.72 7.85
CA LEU A 23 1.84 -9.76 6.90
C LEU A 23 1.55 -11.18 7.40
N GLY A 24 0.64 -11.30 8.37
CA GLY A 24 0.26 -12.57 8.98
C GLY A 24 -0.34 -13.58 7.98
N PRO A 25 -0.37 -14.88 8.33
CA PRO A 25 -0.83 -15.94 7.43
C PRO A 25 -2.34 -15.93 7.16
N ASP A 26 -3.10 -15.10 7.87
CA ASP A 26 -4.55 -14.91 7.75
C ASP A 26 -4.92 -13.55 7.11
N VAL A 27 -3.95 -12.87 6.50
CA VAL A 27 -4.13 -11.55 5.90
C VAL A 27 -4.24 -11.64 4.38
N THR A 28 -5.29 -11.08 3.80
CA THR A 28 -5.38 -10.86 2.35
C THR A 28 -4.54 -9.65 1.92
N LEU A 29 -3.62 -9.85 0.98
CA LEU A 29 -2.78 -8.77 0.44
C LEU A 29 -3.47 -8.12 -0.77
N VAL A 30 -3.71 -6.82 -0.69
CA VAL A 30 -4.35 -6.04 -1.77
C VAL A 30 -3.37 -4.99 -2.29
N PRO A 31 -2.89 -5.09 -3.55
CA PRO A 31 -1.93 -4.13 -4.08
C PRO A 31 -2.59 -2.79 -4.39
N VAL A 32 -1.91 -1.69 -4.04
CA VAL A 32 -2.31 -0.33 -4.44
C VAL A 32 -2.23 -0.20 -5.97
N PRO A 33 -3.28 0.27 -6.66
CA PRO A 33 -3.27 0.38 -8.11
C PRO A 33 -2.31 1.48 -8.60
N ARG A 34 -1.75 1.28 -9.80
CA ARG A 34 -0.85 2.26 -10.45
C ARG A 34 -1.50 3.63 -10.64
N SER A 35 -0.69 4.66 -10.92
CA SER A 35 -1.16 6.04 -11.12
C SER A 35 -2.08 6.24 -12.34
N ALA A 36 -2.14 5.25 -13.24
CA ALA A 36 -3.01 5.24 -14.42
C ALA A 36 -3.63 3.84 -14.60
N PRO A 37 -4.72 3.70 -15.37
CA PRO A 37 -5.25 2.40 -15.77
C PRO A 37 -4.13 1.53 -16.36
N LEU A 38 -4.09 0.27 -15.95
CA LEU A 38 -3.02 -0.65 -16.31
C LEU A 38 -3.32 -1.33 -17.66
N PRO A 39 -2.48 -1.16 -18.69
CA PRO A 39 -2.55 -1.99 -19.89
C PRO A 39 -2.27 -3.45 -19.58
N GLU A 40 -2.77 -4.35 -20.41
CA GLU A 40 -2.46 -5.79 -20.29
C GLU A 40 -0.93 -6.02 -20.36
N GLY A 41 -0.42 -6.86 -19.46
CA GLY A 41 1.01 -7.18 -19.37
C GLY A 41 1.92 -6.09 -18.78
N ALA A 42 1.39 -4.93 -18.41
CA ALA A 42 2.20 -3.86 -17.81
C ALA A 42 2.59 -4.17 -16.36
N LEU A 43 3.78 -3.71 -15.95
CA LEU A 43 4.30 -3.92 -14.61
C LEU A 43 3.46 -3.19 -13.55
N TRP A 44 3.05 -3.94 -12.52
CA TRP A 44 2.38 -3.43 -11.34
C TRP A 44 3.23 -3.71 -10.10
N PRO A 45 4.15 -2.79 -9.69
CA PRO A 45 5.12 -3.07 -8.63
C PRO A 45 4.51 -3.51 -7.30
N ALA A 46 3.44 -2.85 -6.83
CA ALA A 46 2.73 -3.27 -5.62
C ALA A 46 2.20 -4.71 -5.72
N LYS A 47 1.70 -5.13 -6.88
CA LYS A 47 1.27 -6.52 -7.09
C LYS A 47 2.45 -7.49 -7.10
N VAL A 48 3.56 -7.13 -7.73
CA VAL A 48 4.80 -7.94 -7.68
C VAL A 48 5.26 -8.11 -6.23
N ILE A 49 5.18 -7.06 -5.40
CA ILE A 49 5.48 -7.17 -3.97
C ILE A 49 4.53 -8.15 -3.27
N CYS A 50 3.21 -8.05 -3.50
CA CYS A 50 2.26 -9.02 -2.95
C CYS A 50 2.56 -10.46 -3.36
N ASP A 51 2.81 -10.68 -4.66
CA ASP A 51 3.07 -12.01 -5.22
C ASP A 51 4.34 -12.60 -4.57
N VAL A 52 5.43 -11.84 -4.49
CA VAL A 52 6.69 -12.28 -3.85
C VAL A 52 6.50 -12.54 -2.35
N LEU A 53 5.77 -11.68 -1.63
CA LEU A 53 5.46 -11.91 -0.21
C LEU A 53 4.70 -13.23 0.00
N HIS A 54 3.66 -13.45 -0.80
CA HIS A 54 2.83 -14.64 -0.73
C HIS A 54 3.60 -15.92 -1.07
N GLU A 55 4.42 -15.90 -2.12
CA GLU A 55 5.31 -17.02 -2.49
C GLU A 55 6.28 -17.41 -1.36
N HIS A 56 6.59 -16.47 -0.45
CA HIS A 56 7.47 -16.71 0.69
C HIS A 56 6.74 -16.93 2.02
N GLY A 57 5.41 -17.13 1.97
CA GLY A 57 4.59 -17.51 3.12
C GLY A 57 4.01 -16.35 3.93
N TYR A 58 4.02 -15.12 3.39
CA TYR A 58 3.40 -13.96 4.02
C TYR A 58 2.05 -13.65 3.37
N GLY A 59 1.02 -13.41 4.19
CA GLY A 59 -0.34 -13.26 3.69
C GLY A 59 -0.97 -14.58 3.23
N GLN A 60 -2.29 -14.67 3.38
CA GLN A 60 -3.09 -15.82 3.00
C GLN A 60 -3.27 -15.93 1.49
N ASP A 61 -3.54 -14.80 0.84
CA ASP A 61 -3.79 -14.69 -0.60
C ASP A 61 -3.48 -13.28 -1.13
N VAL A 62 -3.51 -13.14 -2.45
CA VAL A 62 -3.35 -11.85 -3.15
C VAL A 62 -4.59 -11.56 -3.97
N GLN A 63 -5.24 -10.42 -3.72
CA GLN A 63 -6.50 -10.05 -4.35
C GLN A 63 -6.44 -8.66 -4.96
N THR A 64 -6.92 -8.51 -6.20
CA THR A 64 -6.87 -7.25 -6.94
C THR A 64 -8.19 -6.49 -6.88
N TYR A 65 -8.71 -6.27 -5.66
CA TYR A 65 -9.99 -5.58 -5.44
C TYR A 65 -10.00 -4.11 -5.85
N LEU A 66 -8.84 -3.51 -6.14
CA LEU A 66 -8.72 -2.09 -6.45
C LEU A 66 -8.19 -1.88 -7.87
N LYS A 67 -8.95 -1.14 -8.68
CA LYS A 67 -8.60 -0.85 -10.08
C LYS A 67 -8.64 0.65 -10.35
N ARG A 68 -7.57 1.20 -10.93
CA ARG A 68 -7.55 2.59 -11.40
C ARG A 68 -8.38 2.71 -12.69
N THR A 69 -9.39 3.57 -12.69
CA THR A 69 -10.27 3.82 -13.86
C THR A 69 -9.85 5.05 -14.66
N ARG A 70 -9.12 6.00 -14.04
CA ARG A 70 -8.58 7.19 -14.71
C ARG A 70 -7.21 7.58 -14.17
N ALA A 71 -6.40 8.24 -15.01
CA ALA A 71 -5.06 8.67 -14.61
C ALA A 71 -5.11 9.79 -13.56
N VAL A 72 -4.15 9.75 -12.64
CA VAL A 72 -3.93 10.78 -11.63
C VAL A 72 -2.44 11.18 -11.68
N PRO A 73 -2.09 12.48 -11.57
CA PRO A 73 -0.70 12.92 -11.51
C PRO A 73 0.08 12.19 -10.42
N ARG A 74 1.33 11.82 -10.70
CA ARG A 74 2.18 11.19 -9.68
C ARG A 74 2.63 12.24 -8.67
N SER A 75 2.42 11.96 -7.39
CA SER A 75 2.82 12.85 -6.29
C SER A 75 4.33 13.16 -6.27
N SER A 76 5.17 12.26 -6.78
CA SER A 76 6.63 12.46 -6.87
C SER A 76 7.03 13.46 -7.96
N SER A 77 6.22 13.64 -9.01
CA SER A 77 6.48 14.57 -10.11
C SER A 77 5.66 15.86 -10.04
N SER A 78 4.75 15.97 -9.06
CA SER A 78 3.89 17.15 -8.88
C SER A 78 4.46 18.10 -7.82
N PRO A 79 4.40 19.43 -8.06
CA PRO A 79 4.61 20.43 -7.02
C PRO A 79 3.72 20.14 -5.80
N ALA A 80 4.17 20.51 -4.60
CA ALA A 80 3.44 20.18 -3.36
C ALA A 80 1.98 20.66 -3.36
N ALA A 81 1.70 21.80 -4.02
CA ALA A 81 0.36 22.37 -4.17
C ALA A 81 -0.55 21.55 -5.09
N ASP A 82 0.03 20.89 -6.11
CA ASP A 82 -0.71 20.15 -7.15
C ASP A 82 -0.79 18.65 -6.86
N ARG A 83 -0.23 18.21 -5.71
CA ARG A 83 -0.30 16.81 -5.31
C ARG A 83 -1.76 16.42 -5.08
N PRO A 84 -2.28 15.37 -5.73
CA PRO A 84 -3.65 14.93 -5.58
C PRO A 84 -4.05 14.74 -4.11
N LEU A 85 -5.29 15.11 -3.81
CA LEU A 85 -5.92 14.92 -2.51
C LEU A 85 -6.67 13.57 -2.48
N ILE A 86 -7.07 13.12 -1.30
CA ILE A 86 -7.81 11.86 -1.10
C ILE A 86 -9.02 11.73 -2.06
N PRO A 87 -9.91 12.74 -2.23
CA PRO A 87 -11.07 12.60 -3.11
C PRO A 87 -10.70 12.29 -4.56
N VAL A 88 -9.63 12.91 -5.08
CA VAL A 88 -9.13 12.66 -6.44
C VAL A 88 -8.73 11.19 -6.60
N HIS A 89 -8.10 10.60 -5.59
CA HIS A 89 -7.76 9.19 -5.60
C HIS A 89 -8.99 8.30 -5.50
N MET A 90 -9.91 8.59 -4.57
CA MET A 90 -11.13 7.79 -4.36
C MET A 90 -11.99 7.76 -5.62
N GLU A 91 -12.21 8.89 -6.28
CA GLU A 91 -12.98 8.96 -7.51
C GLU A 91 -12.27 8.33 -8.72
N SER A 92 -10.95 8.08 -8.63
CA SER A 92 -10.15 7.48 -9.71
C SER A 92 -9.98 5.97 -9.60
N ILE A 93 -10.41 5.38 -8.48
CA ILE A 93 -10.24 3.96 -8.18
C ILE A 93 -11.61 3.36 -7.95
N GLU A 94 -11.85 2.22 -8.59
CA GLU A 94 -13.00 1.38 -8.35
C GLU A 94 -12.59 0.26 -7.38
N ALA A 95 -13.46 -0.02 -6.42
CA ALA A 95 -13.33 -1.15 -5.52
C ALA A 95 -14.36 -2.23 -5.88
N GLU A 96 -13.88 -3.44 -6.09
CA GLU A 96 -14.70 -4.61 -6.35
C GLU A 96 -15.13 -5.24 -5.02
N SER A 97 -16.41 -5.56 -4.88
CA SER A 97 -16.92 -6.26 -3.71
C SER A 97 -16.59 -7.75 -3.82
N PRO A 98 -15.86 -8.33 -2.83
CA PRO A 98 -15.50 -9.74 -2.89
C PRO A 98 -16.71 -10.62 -2.60
N LEU A 99 -16.73 -11.81 -3.21
CA LEU A 99 -17.74 -12.84 -2.90
C LEU A 99 -17.62 -13.34 -1.45
N PHE A 100 -16.40 -13.39 -0.93
CA PHE A 100 -16.09 -13.74 0.45
C PHE A 100 -15.28 -12.60 1.06
N ILE A 101 -15.87 -11.91 2.04
CA ILE A 101 -15.22 -10.76 2.69
C ILE A 101 -14.11 -11.30 3.61
N PRO A 102 -12.84 -10.94 3.41
CA PRO A 102 -11.76 -11.38 4.28
C PRO A 102 -11.79 -10.65 5.63
N ASP A 103 -11.40 -11.32 6.71
CA ASP A 103 -11.40 -10.69 8.05
C ASP A 103 -10.27 -9.65 8.19
N LYS A 104 -9.14 -9.85 7.51
CA LYS A 104 -7.97 -8.98 7.56
C LYS A 104 -7.45 -8.68 6.17
N ILE A 105 -7.25 -7.39 5.89
CA ILE A 105 -6.70 -6.90 4.63
C ILE A 105 -5.48 -6.04 4.92
N THR A 106 -4.39 -6.27 4.19
CA THR A 106 -3.27 -5.33 4.11
C THR A 106 -3.19 -4.74 2.72
N VAL A 107 -3.34 -3.41 2.65
CA VAL A 107 -3.09 -2.62 1.45
C VAL A 107 -1.59 -2.47 1.27
N VAL A 108 -1.05 -3.03 0.19
CA VAL A 108 0.39 -3.07 -0.09
C VAL A 108 0.77 -2.00 -1.11
N ASP A 109 1.72 -1.15 -0.76
CA ASP A 109 2.28 -0.11 -1.63
C ASP A 109 3.79 -0.32 -1.85
N ASP A 110 4.33 0.18 -2.97
CA ASP A 110 5.77 0.14 -3.20
C ASP A 110 6.48 1.27 -2.42
N VAL A 111 5.93 2.48 -2.48
CA VAL A 111 6.50 3.68 -1.84
C VAL A 111 5.44 4.52 -1.13
N LEU A 112 5.55 4.59 0.19
CA LEU A 112 4.72 5.44 1.02
C LEU A 112 5.34 6.84 1.18
N THR A 113 4.77 7.80 0.45
CA THR A 113 5.06 9.23 0.62
C THR A 113 4.16 9.82 1.73
N MET A 114 3.17 10.65 1.38
CA MET A 114 2.16 11.17 2.30
C MET A 114 1.04 10.14 2.61
N GLY A 115 1.03 9.00 1.91
CA GLY A 115 0.04 7.93 2.12
C GLY A 115 -1.37 8.22 1.63
N ARG A 116 -1.60 9.27 0.84
CA ARG A 116 -2.96 9.63 0.34
C ARG A 116 -3.58 8.55 -0.54
N THR A 117 -2.79 7.93 -1.42
CA THR A 117 -3.29 6.86 -2.30
C THR A 117 -3.64 5.63 -1.48
N SER A 118 -2.74 5.17 -0.61
CA SER A 118 -2.96 4.01 0.25
C SER A 118 -4.12 4.24 1.24
N PHE A 119 -4.27 5.46 1.77
CA PHE A 119 -5.43 5.86 2.58
C PHE A 119 -6.73 5.80 1.79
N ALA A 120 -6.76 6.38 0.58
CA ALA A 120 -7.95 6.30 -0.29
C ALA A 120 -8.32 4.85 -0.63
N CYS A 121 -7.32 3.99 -0.86
CA CYS A 121 -7.52 2.56 -1.07
C CYS A 121 -8.15 1.88 0.15
N ALA A 122 -7.66 2.18 1.36
CA ALA A 122 -8.21 1.65 2.60
C ALA A 122 -9.67 2.09 2.82
N GLU A 123 -10.01 3.35 2.53
CA GLU A 123 -11.39 3.86 2.64
C GLU A 123 -12.33 3.21 1.61
N LEU A 124 -11.86 3.01 0.38
CA LEU A 124 -12.64 2.30 -0.65
C LEU A 124 -12.89 0.84 -0.28
N LEU A 125 -11.86 0.15 0.25
CA LEU A 125 -12.02 -1.21 0.76
C LEU A 125 -12.96 -1.27 1.96
N ARG A 126 -12.90 -0.30 2.88
CA ARG A 126 -13.83 -0.22 4.01
C ARG A 126 -15.28 -0.13 3.56
N ALA A 127 -15.55 0.51 2.41
CA ALA A 127 -16.90 0.61 1.87
C ALA A 127 -17.44 -0.74 1.35
N VAL A 128 -16.58 -1.61 0.80
CA VAL A 128 -16.97 -2.92 0.24
C VAL A 128 -16.71 -4.10 1.18
N CYS A 129 -15.90 -3.89 2.22
CA CYS A 129 -15.50 -4.85 3.24
C CYS A 129 -15.61 -4.21 4.65
N PRO A 130 -16.83 -3.91 5.13
CA PRO A 130 -17.05 -3.03 6.30
C PRO A 130 -16.59 -3.60 7.64
N HIS A 131 -16.38 -4.92 7.74
CA HIS A 131 -15.97 -5.60 8.96
C HIS A 131 -14.51 -6.03 8.96
N SER A 132 -13.82 -5.85 7.84
CA SER A 132 -12.41 -6.21 7.74
C SER A 132 -11.55 -5.27 8.55
N GLU A 133 -10.56 -5.82 9.25
CA GLU A 133 -9.43 -5.06 9.74
C GLU A 133 -8.54 -4.67 8.54
N ILE A 134 -8.38 -3.37 8.29
CA ILE A 134 -7.61 -2.86 7.15
C ILE A 134 -6.34 -2.17 7.66
N ARG A 135 -5.18 -2.68 7.25
CA ARG A 135 -3.86 -2.11 7.50
C ARG A 135 -3.19 -1.68 6.20
N ILE A 136 -2.12 -0.89 6.29
CA ILE A 136 -1.31 -0.47 5.15
C ILE A 136 0.13 -0.92 5.39
N PHE A 137 0.72 -1.59 4.40
CA PHE A 137 2.14 -1.93 4.36
C PHE A 137 2.78 -1.28 3.14
N ALA A 138 3.99 -0.75 3.31
CA ALA A 138 4.78 -0.28 2.19
C ALA A 138 6.25 -0.65 2.37
N MET A 139 6.87 -1.10 1.29
CA MET A 139 8.27 -1.54 1.32
C MET A 139 9.23 -0.37 1.57
N ILE A 140 8.92 0.81 1.03
CA ILE A 140 9.74 2.02 1.17
C ILE A 140 8.89 3.13 1.76
N ARG A 141 9.43 3.89 2.72
CA ARG A 141 8.84 5.16 3.19
C ARG A 141 9.81 6.31 2.93
N THR A 142 9.28 7.48 2.55
CA THR A 142 10.10 8.70 2.48
C THR A 142 10.19 9.35 3.85
N GLN A 143 11.40 9.74 4.30
CA GLN A 143 11.64 10.43 5.59
C GLN A 143 11.90 11.94 5.44
N GLY A 144 11.48 12.56 4.33
CA GLY A 144 11.79 13.97 4.00
C GLY A 144 13.06 14.10 3.15
N LEU A 145 13.70 15.29 3.14
CA LEU A 145 15.04 15.48 2.60
C LEU A 145 16.05 14.86 3.58
N GLN A 146 16.21 13.54 3.53
CA GLN A 146 17.42 12.87 4.02
C GLN A 146 18.16 12.39 2.79
N ASP A 147 19.40 12.85 2.63
CA ASP A 147 20.21 12.63 1.43
C ASP A 147 20.67 11.16 1.29
N ASP A 148 20.52 10.33 2.34
CA ASP A 148 20.95 8.93 2.35
C ASP A 148 20.01 7.99 3.13
N ILE A 149 19.76 6.82 2.55
CA ILE A 149 19.13 5.68 3.25
C ILE A 149 20.19 5.05 4.16
N ALA A 150 20.27 5.52 5.41
CA ALA A 150 21.30 5.08 6.36
C ALA A 150 21.16 3.60 6.81
N ARG A 151 19.98 2.97 6.60
CA ARG A 151 19.68 1.59 7.00
C ARG A 151 18.76 0.92 5.99
N ILE A 152 19.15 -0.29 5.57
CA ILE A 152 18.35 -1.14 4.65
C ILE A 152 17.11 -1.70 5.37
N VAL A 153 17.19 -1.92 6.69
CA VAL A 153 16.11 -2.48 7.52
C VAL A 153 15.84 -1.56 8.70
N ASP A 154 14.76 -0.81 8.61
CA ASP A 154 14.29 0.11 9.67
C ASP A 154 12.76 0.12 9.69
N PRO A 155 12.10 -1.01 10.01
CA PRO A 155 10.64 -1.09 9.99
C PRO A 155 10.03 -0.13 11.03
N ALA A 156 8.90 0.49 10.68
CA ALA A 156 8.19 1.45 11.53
C ALA A 156 6.67 1.27 11.35
N THR A 157 5.93 1.51 12.43
CA THR A 157 4.46 1.40 12.45
C THR A 157 3.88 2.64 13.07
N GLY A 158 2.86 3.19 12.41
CA GLY A 158 2.21 4.40 12.87
C GLY A 158 0.80 4.52 12.32
N THR A 159 0.20 5.70 12.48
CA THR A 159 -1.16 5.98 12.03
C THR A 159 -1.16 6.98 10.88
N ILE A 160 -2.00 6.74 9.88
CA ILE A 160 -2.33 7.72 8.84
C ILE A 160 -3.70 8.29 9.15
N VAL A 161 -3.77 9.59 9.43
CA VAL A 161 -5.02 10.31 9.70
C VAL A 161 -5.42 11.10 8.46
N GLY A 162 -6.63 10.87 7.96
CA GLY A 162 -7.25 11.67 6.90
C GLY A 162 -8.03 12.86 7.50
N TYR A 163 -8.00 14.01 6.82
CA TYR A 163 -8.73 15.20 7.21
C TYR A 163 -9.83 15.56 6.21
N PRO A 164 -10.87 16.32 6.61
CA PRO A 164 -11.91 16.82 5.70
C PRO A 164 -11.36 17.62 4.50
N SER A 165 -10.17 18.21 4.63
CA SER A 165 -9.46 18.90 3.54
C SER A 165 -8.97 17.96 2.42
N GLY A 166 -9.11 16.63 2.57
CA GLY A 166 -8.55 15.63 1.67
C GLY A 166 -7.04 15.42 1.82
N LYS A 167 -6.42 16.03 2.84
CA LYS A 167 -5.01 15.80 3.21
C LYS A 167 -4.90 14.64 4.19
N THR A 168 -3.68 14.11 4.30
CA THR A 168 -3.29 13.11 5.30
C THR A 168 -2.15 13.63 6.17
N LEU A 169 -2.11 13.20 7.42
CA LEU A 169 -0.93 13.27 8.30
C LEU A 169 -0.49 11.83 8.62
N ARG A 170 0.82 11.61 8.62
CA ARG A 170 1.43 10.37 9.09
C ARG A 170 2.10 10.64 10.42
N ASP A 171 1.78 9.84 11.42
CA ASP A 171 2.44 9.84 12.72
C ASP A 171 3.12 8.46 12.89
N PRO A 172 4.44 8.36 12.69
CA PRO A 172 5.19 7.10 12.69
C PRO A 172 5.43 6.49 14.07
#